data_AF-S9SA63-F1
#
_entry.id   AF-S9SA63-F1
#
_cell.length_a   1.000
_cell.length_b   1.000
_cell.length_c   1.000
_cell.angle_alpha   90.00
_cell.angle_beta   90.00
_cell.angle_gamma   90.00
#
_symmetry.space_group_name_H-M   'P 1'
#
loop_
_entity.id
_entity.type
_entity.pdbx_description
1 polymer ?
#
loop_
_entity_poly.entity_id
_entity_poly.type
_entity_poly.pdbx_seq_one_letter_code
_entity_poly.pdbx_strand_id
1 'polypeptide(L)'
;MQIRIGFDIAVTVQGPVPGLLALWPHPDEAHRIAGPALRADPAVPIALHRDLHGNIRGRLVFPEGETRLRWEGLATDDRQPDPVVPDAVQHPVEDLPDEVLPYLMPSRYCESDLLAAEAWERFGAVRGGWARAQAICDHVHQAIRFDYKAASPGRSAASSRGRGPESAGTMPISCWPMRAP
;
A
#
# COMPACT_ATOMS: atom_id res chain seq x y z
N MET A 1 12.71 -1.41 19.70
CA MET A 1 11.72 -2.40 20.17
C MET A 1 11.78 -3.61 19.27
N GLN A 2 11.71 -4.82 19.82
CA GLN A 2 11.53 -6.02 19.01
C GLN A 2 10.05 -6.39 18.96
N ILE A 3 9.55 -6.63 17.76
CA ILE A 3 8.15 -6.98 17.49
C ILE A 3 8.15 -8.33 16.80
N ARG A 4 7.40 -9.29 17.34
CA ARG A 4 7.18 -10.56 16.66
C ARG A 4 6.12 -10.39 15.59
N ILE A 5 6.48 -10.69 14.36
CA ILE A 5 5.60 -10.55 13.18
C ILE A 5 5.57 -11.87 12.41
N GLY A 6 4.46 -12.15 11.75
CA GLY A 6 4.28 -13.39 11.03
C GLY A 6 2.93 -13.50 10.35
N PHE A 7 2.77 -14.55 9.57
CA PHE A 7 1.51 -14.91 8.94
C PHE A 7 1.38 -16.43 8.82
N ASP A 8 0.13 -16.87 8.77
CA ASP A 8 -0.26 -18.24 8.48
C ASP A 8 -1.48 -18.19 7.55
N ILE A 9 -1.27 -18.53 6.28
CA ILE A 9 -2.24 -18.37 5.21
C ILE A 9 -2.52 -19.73 4.60
N ALA A 10 -3.76 -20.20 4.65
CA ALA A 10 -4.21 -21.39 3.93
C ALA A 10 -5.00 -21.00 2.68
N VAL A 11 -4.65 -21.59 1.55
CA VAL A 11 -5.31 -21.39 0.25
C VAL A 11 -5.73 -22.75 -0.28
N THR A 12 -7.03 -22.93 -0.52
CA THR A 12 -7.58 -24.18 -1.05
C THR A 12 -8.11 -23.95 -2.46
N VAL A 13 -7.63 -24.74 -3.41
CA VAL A 13 -8.01 -24.64 -4.83
C VAL A 13 -8.42 -26.00 -5.38
N GLN A 14 -9.32 -26.00 -6.37
CA GLN A 14 -9.84 -27.22 -7.00
C GLN A 14 -9.01 -27.70 -8.21
N GLY A 15 -7.84 -27.10 -8.43
CA GLY A 15 -6.94 -27.38 -9.54
C GLY A 15 -5.74 -26.43 -9.52
N PRO A 16 -4.78 -26.56 -10.44
CA PRO A 16 -3.62 -25.68 -10.51
C PRO A 16 -3.99 -24.21 -10.71
N VAL A 17 -3.64 -23.34 -9.76
CA VAL A 17 -3.96 -21.89 -9.83
C VAL A 17 -2.69 -21.05 -9.73
N PRO A 18 -2.35 -20.24 -10.76
CA PRO A 18 -1.25 -19.28 -10.67
C PRO A 18 -1.49 -18.24 -9.56
N GLY A 19 -0.45 -17.96 -8.78
CA GLY A 19 -0.48 -17.00 -7.67
C GLY A 19 0.64 -15.98 -7.74
N LEU A 20 0.33 -14.74 -7.34
CA LEU A 20 1.29 -13.68 -7.06
C LEU A 20 1.18 -13.29 -5.58
N LEU A 21 2.31 -13.36 -4.87
CA LEU A 21 2.42 -13.17 -3.45
C LEU A 21 3.18 -11.88 -3.12
N ALA A 22 2.63 -11.10 -2.19
CA ALA A 22 3.24 -9.90 -1.64
C ALA A 22 3.59 -10.12 -0.15
N LEU A 23 4.42 -11.13 0.13
CA LEU A 23 4.69 -11.63 1.49
C LEU A 23 6.14 -11.37 1.97
N TRP A 24 6.93 -10.62 1.21
CA TRP A 24 8.30 -10.25 1.56
C TRP A 24 8.36 -8.76 1.91
N PRO A 25 9.24 -8.38 2.85
CA PRO A 25 9.48 -6.98 3.12
C PRO A 25 10.12 -6.28 1.92
N HIS A 26 9.94 -4.97 1.84
CA HIS A 26 10.67 -4.14 0.89
C HIS A 26 12.18 -4.28 1.17
N PRO A 27 13.05 -4.37 0.14
CA PRO A 27 14.49 -4.52 0.33
C PRO A 27 15.11 -3.49 1.29
N ASP A 28 14.65 -2.24 1.25
CA ASP A 28 15.15 -1.17 2.10
C ASP A 28 14.90 -1.42 3.60
N GLU A 29 13.81 -2.11 3.95
CA GLU A 29 13.44 -2.41 5.34
C GLU A 29 13.89 -3.82 5.77
N ALA A 30 14.41 -4.63 4.84
CA ALA A 30 14.77 -6.02 5.11
C ALA A 30 15.82 -6.16 6.21
N HIS A 31 16.70 -5.17 6.37
CA HIS A 31 17.73 -5.14 7.42
C HIS A 31 17.15 -5.10 8.85
N ARG A 32 15.89 -4.67 9.01
CA ARG A 32 15.19 -4.59 10.29
C ARG A 32 14.49 -5.89 10.66
N ILE A 33 14.41 -6.85 9.75
CA ILE A 33 13.59 -8.05 9.88
C ILE A 33 14.47 -9.29 9.88
N ALA A 34 14.40 -10.05 10.96
CA ALA A 34 15.11 -11.32 11.13
C ALA A 34 14.11 -12.47 11.15
N GLY A 35 14.34 -13.51 10.35
CA GLY A 35 13.49 -14.69 10.32
C GLY A 35 14.01 -15.76 9.35
N PRO A 36 13.42 -16.96 9.38
CA PRO A 36 13.73 -18.02 8.43
C PRO A 36 13.16 -17.69 7.05
N ALA A 37 13.41 -18.57 6.07
CA ALA A 37 12.68 -18.54 4.81
C ALA A 37 11.19 -18.89 5.02
N LEU A 38 10.32 -18.34 4.17
CA LEU A 38 8.92 -18.71 4.07
C LEU A 38 8.78 -20.22 3.84
N ARG A 39 7.86 -20.86 4.58
CA ARG A 39 7.55 -22.28 4.42
C ARG A 39 6.21 -22.45 3.71
N ALA A 40 6.20 -23.26 2.66
CA ALA A 40 4.99 -23.69 1.97
C ALA A 40 4.77 -25.19 2.21
N ASP A 41 3.53 -25.58 2.46
CA ASP A 41 3.11 -26.96 2.71
C ASP A 41 1.83 -27.25 1.90
N PRO A 42 1.85 -28.11 0.86
CA PRO A 42 3.01 -28.86 0.38
C PRO A 42 4.12 -27.94 -0.16
N ALA A 43 5.34 -28.46 -0.22
CA ALA A 43 6.48 -27.73 -0.77
C ALA A 43 6.24 -27.42 -2.25
N VAL A 44 6.13 -26.12 -2.57
CA VAL A 44 5.91 -25.60 -3.93
C VAL A 44 6.99 -24.56 -4.23
N PRO A 45 7.60 -24.56 -5.44
CA PRO A 45 8.58 -23.56 -5.81
C PRO A 45 7.95 -22.17 -5.92
N ILE A 46 8.63 -21.17 -5.36
CA ILE A 46 8.23 -19.76 -5.42
C ILE A 46 9.35 -18.97 -6.10
N ALA A 47 9.10 -18.43 -7.28
CA ALA A 47 10.04 -17.60 -8.01
C ALA A 47 9.92 -16.14 -7.54
N LEU A 48 11.00 -15.60 -6.99
CA LEU A 48 11.05 -14.21 -6.52
C LEU A 48 11.47 -13.26 -7.65
N HIS A 49 10.83 -12.09 -7.71
CA HIS A 49 11.19 -11.01 -8.62
C HIS A 49 10.90 -9.65 -7.97
N ARG A 50 11.45 -8.58 -8.56
CA ARG A 50 11.15 -7.18 -8.18
C ARG A 50 10.07 -6.63 -9.09
N ASP A 51 9.09 -5.93 -8.51
CA ASP A 51 8.13 -5.14 -9.29
C ASP A 51 8.67 -3.73 -9.60
N LEU A 52 7.90 -2.96 -10.37
CA LEU A 52 8.26 -1.60 -10.79
C LEU A 52 8.47 -0.61 -9.62
N HIS A 53 7.97 -0.95 -8.43
CA HIS A 53 8.12 -0.15 -7.22
C HIS A 53 9.20 -0.70 -6.29
N GLY A 54 10.03 -1.65 -6.76
CA GLY A 54 11.12 -2.24 -5.97
C GLY A 54 10.70 -3.34 -4.99
N ASN A 55 9.41 -3.68 -4.90
CA ASN A 55 8.95 -4.70 -3.95
C ASN A 55 9.36 -6.11 -4.40
N ILE A 56 9.65 -6.97 -3.43
CA ILE A 56 9.83 -8.40 -3.69
C ILE A 56 8.45 -9.09 -3.79
N ARG A 57 8.22 -9.76 -4.92
CA ARG A 57 7.02 -10.54 -5.20
C ARG A 57 7.38 -11.99 -5.45
N GLY A 58 6.56 -12.90 -4.96
CA GLY A 58 6.67 -14.33 -5.21
C GLY A 58 5.67 -14.80 -6.24
N ARG A 59 6.10 -15.59 -7.23
CA ARG A 59 5.22 -16.25 -8.20
C ARG A 59 5.25 -17.75 -7.99
N LEU A 60 4.09 -18.38 -7.91
CA LEU A 60 3.94 -19.83 -7.82
C LEU A 60 2.70 -20.31 -8.58
N VAL A 61 2.52 -21.63 -8.61
CA VAL A 61 1.26 -22.27 -8.99
C VAL A 61 0.80 -23.09 -7.80
N PHE A 62 -0.33 -22.74 -7.19
CA PHE A 62 -0.94 -23.52 -6.14
C PHE A 62 -1.38 -24.88 -6.70
N PRO A 63 -0.94 -26.01 -6.13
CA PRO A 63 -1.46 -27.33 -6.50
C PRO A 63 -2.91 -27.48 -6.04
N GLU A 64 -3.61 -28.45 -6.63
CA GLU A 64 -4.94 -28.85 -6.15
C GLU A 64 -4.89 -29.26 -4.67
N GLY A 65 -5.93 -28.85 -3.92
CA GLY A 65 -6.00 -29.04 -2.48
C GLY A 65 -5.59 -27.79 -1.70
N GLU A 66 -5.21 -27.99 -0.44
CA GLU A 66 -4.77 -26.91 0.44
C GLU A 66 -3.26 -26.69 0.32
N THR A 67 -2.85 -25.44 0.20
CA THR A 67 -1.48 -24.99 0.39
C THR A 67 -1.42 -23.99 1.52
N ARG A 68 -0.56 -24.24 2.50
CA ARG A 68 -0.36 -23.40 3.68
C ARG A 68 0.98 -22.68 3.61
N LEU A 69 0.96 -21.36 3.64
CA LEU A 69 2.12 -20.48 3.63
C LEU A 69 2.34 -19.91 5.05
N ARG A 70 3.51 -20.17 5.63
CA ARG A 70 3.85 -19.78 7.00
C ARG A 70 5.17 -19.06 7.05
N TRP A 71 5.22 -18.00 7.84
CA TRP A 71 6.45 -17.29 8.19
C TRP A 71 6.28 -16.59 9.53
N GLU A 72 7.34 -16.58 10.35
CA GLU A 72 7.40 -15.87 11.62
C GLU A 72 8.82 -15.38 11.85
N GLY A 73 8.95 -14.15 12.34
CA GLY A 73 10.22 -13.51 12.61
C GLY A 73 10.11 -12.36 13.61
N LEU A 74 11.21 -11.62 13.75
CA LEU A 74 11.34 -10.46 14.61
C LEU A 74 11.64 -9.23 13.75
N ALA A 75 10.85 -8.18 13.90
CA ALA A 75 11.12 -6.85 13.36
C ALA A 75 11.71 -5.95 14.46
N THR A 76 12.68 -5.12 14.08
CA THR A 76 13.25 -4.10 14.94
C THR A 76 12.68 -2.74 14.57
N ASP A 77 11.89 -2.19 15.48
CA ASP A 77 11.31 -0.86 15.39
C ASP A 77 12.12 0.14 16.24
N ASP A 78 12.57 1.24 15.65
CA ASP A 78 13.29 2.31 16.34
C ASP A 78 12.34 3.30 17.04
N ARG A 79 11.02 3.15 16.84
CA ARG A 79 9.95 3.99 17.39
C ARG A 79 10.07 5.46 16.99
N GLN A 80 10.79 5.73 15.91
CA GLN A 80 10.82 7.09 15.40
C GLN A 80 9.50 7.36 14.67
N PRO A 81 8.86 8.52 14.93
CA PRO A 81 7.71 8.92 14.15
C PRO A 81 8.13 9.13 12.69
N ASP A 82 7.17 9.02 11.77
CA ASP A 82 7.40 9.40 10.39
C ASP A 82 7.88 10.86 10.31
N PRO A 83 8.81 11.18 9.39
CA PRO A 83 9.30 12.55 9.23
C PRO A 83 8.16 13.52 8.91
N VAL A 84 8.07 14.60 9.69
CA VAL A 84 7.18 15.74 9.42
C VAL A 84 8.02 16.85 8.81
N VAL A 85 7.69 17.28 7.60
CA VAL A 85 8.49 18.26 6.84
C VAL A 85 7.63 19.46 6.42
N PRO A 86 7.27 20.37 7.35
CA PRO A 86 6.30 21.46 7.09
C PRO A 86 6.71 22.44 5.98
N ASP A 87 8.02 22.52 5.74
CA ASP A 87 8.64 23.39 4.75
C ASP A 87 8.82 22.70 3.39
N ALA A 88 8.43 21.42 3.25
CA ALA A 88 8.47 20.75 1.95
C ALA A 88 7.58 21.49 0.95
N VAL A 89 8.17 21.78 -0.21
CA VAL A 89 7.54 22.55 -1.28
C VAL A 89 6.96 21.64 -2.35
N GLN A 90 6.01 22.16 -3.11
CA GLN A 90 5.57 21.53 -4.34
C GLN A 90 6.50 22.00 -5.47
N HIS A 91 7.31 21.09 -6.00
CA HIS A 91 8.15 21.37 -7.16
C HIS A 91 7.29 21.49 -8.44
N PRO A 92 7.69 22.36 -9.39
CA PRO A 92 7.10 22.35 -10.72
C PRO A 92 7.48 21.05 -11.45
N VAL A 93 6.68 20.64 -12.44
CA VAL A 93 6.80 19.30 -13.05
C VAL A 93 8.12 19.14 -13.81
N GLU A 94 8.60 20.21 -14.44
CA GLU A 94 9.86 20.26 -15.17
C GLU A 94 11.11 20.05 -14.30
N ASP A 95 10.99 20.22 -12.98
CA ASP A 95 12.08 20.04 -12.02
C ASP A 95 12.02 18.66 -11.32
N LEU A 96 11.00 17.84 -11.61
CA LEU A 96 10.83 16.54 -10.96
C LEU A 96 11.75 15.47 -11.58
N PRO A 97 12.30 14.56 -10.75
CA PRO A 97 12.99 13.38 -11.26
C PRO A 97 12.07 12.47 -12.09
N ASP A 98 12.62 11.82 -13.12
CA ASP A 98 11.84 10.96 -14.02
C ASP A 98 11.13 9.82 -13.29
N GLU A 99 11.75 9.27 -12.24
CA GLU A 99 11.22 8.17 -11.45
C GLU A 99 9.94 8.52 -10.68
N VAL A 100 9.65 9.81 -10.45
CA VAL A 100 8.43 10.22 -9.75
C VAL A 100 7.26 10.54 -10.69
N LEU A 101 7.54 10.78 -11.97
CA LEU A 101 6.52 11.14 -12.96
C LEU A 101 5.37 10.11 -13.08
N PRO A 102 5.60 8.78 -12.99
CA PRO A 102 4.51 7.81 -12.99
C PRO A 102 3.47 8.02 -11.88
N TYR A 103 3.84 8.62 -10.74
CA TYR A 103 2.92 8.88 -9.63
C TYR A 103 2.04 10.12 -9.82
N LEU A 104 2.27 10.90 -10.89
CA LEU A 104 1.37 12.00 -11.28
C LEU A 104 0.15 11.50 -12.06
N MET A 105 0.18 10.25 -12.54
CA MET A 105 -0.86 9.66 -13.37
C MET A 105 -1.95 8.97 -12.52
N PRO A 106 -3.22 8.99 -12.97
CA PRO A 106 -4.27 8.22 -12.33
C PRO A 106 -3.97 6.72 -12.39
N SER A 107 -4.38 5.99 -11.36
CA SER A 107 -4.23 4.54 -11.27
C SER A 107 -5.59 3.87 -11.03
N ARG A 108 -5.64 2.53 -11.12
CA ARG A 108 -6.88 1.75 -10.97
C ARG A 108 -7.69 2.09 -9.71
N TYR A 109 -7.02 2.41 -8.62
CA TYR A 109 -7.66 2.71 -7.34
C TYR A 109 -7.59 4.18 -6.94
N CYS A 110 -6.92 5.01 -7.75
CA CYS A 110 -6.70 6.43 -7.51
C CYS A 110 -7.05 7.19 -8.80
N GLU A 111 -8.35 7.33 -9.07
CA GLU A 111 -8.88 8.05 -10.23
C GLU A 111 -8.78 9.58 -10.01
N SER A 112 -7.55 10.09 -9.91
CA SER A 112 -7.25 11.49 -9.61
C SER A 112 -7.85 12.47 -10.63
N ASP A 113 -8.00 12.04 -11.87
CA ASP A 113 -8.66 12.76 -12.97
C ASP A 113 -10.15 13.00 -12.69
N LEU A 114 -10.85 12.04 -12.10
CA LEU A 114 -12.25 12.18 -11.71
C LEU A 114 -12.45 13.09 -10.48
N LEU A 115 -11.42 13.21 -9.65
CA LEU A 115 -11.45 13.96 -8.39
C LEU A 115 -10.82 15.35 -8.49
N ALA A 116 -10.16 15.68 -9.60
CA ALA A 116 -9.35 16.88 -9.75
C ALA A 116 -10.12 18.19 -9.49
N ALA A 117 -11.33 18.33 -10.06
CA ALA A 117 -12.13 19.54 -9.90
C ALA A 117 -12.53 19.79 -8.43
N GLU A 118 -12.95 18.73 -7.73
CA GLU A 118 -13.31 18.82 -6.31
C GLU A 118 -12.08 19.07 -5.43
N ALA A 119 -10.96 18.42 -5.73
CA ALA A 119 -9.70 18.66 -5.03
C ALA A 119 -9.25 20.12 -5.18
N TRP A 120 -9.43 20.70 -6.37
CA TRP A 120 -9.11 22.10 -6.60
C TRP A 120 -10.05 23.06 -5.85
N GLU A 121 -11.36 22.79 -5.86
CA GLU A 121 -12.35 23.58 -5.12
C GLU A 121 -12.06 23.60 -3.61
N ARG A 122 -11.72 22.44 -3.04
CA ARG A 122 -11.48 22.29 -1.60
C ARG A 122 -10.10 22.77 -1.15
N PHE A 123 -9.06 22.44 -1.92
CA PHE A 123 -7.66 22.56 -1.47
C PHE A 123 -6.80 23.47 -2.33
N GLY A 124 -7.32 24.01 -3.44
CA GLY A 124 -6.57 24.88 -4.36
C GLY A 124 -6.07 26.17 -3.69
N ALA A 125 -6.81 26.70 -2.73
CA ALA A 125 -6.43 27.87 -1.94
C ALA A 125 -5.40 27.58 -0.83
N VAL A 126 -5.18 26.31 -0.48
CA VAL A 126 -4.17 25.92 0.52
C VAL A 126 -2.79 26.03 -0.10
N ARG A 127 -1.81 26.55 0.66
CA ARG A 127 -0.39 26.60 0.24
C ARG A 127 0.06 25.22 -0.23
N GLY A 128 0.69 25.15 -1.41
CA GLY A 128 1.23 23.90 -1.95
C GLY A 128 2.32 23.28 -1.07
N GLY A 129 2.73 22.06 -1.42
CA GLY A 129 3.69 21.27 -0.65
C GLY A 129 3.03 20.59 0.55
N TRP A 130 3.76 20.51 1.66
CA TRP A 130 3.32 19.77 2.87
C TRP A 130 1.95 20.22 3.38
N ALA A 131 1.70 21.54 3.41
CA ALA A 131 0.46 22.08 3.96
C ALA A 131 -0.79 21.57 3.22
N ARG A 132 -0.74 21.47 1.89
CA ARG A 132 -1.85 20.92 1.10
C ARG A 132 -2.00 19.41 1.29
N ALA A 133 -0.89 18.67 1.35
CA ALA A 133 -0.93 17.24 1.62
C ALA A 133 -1.58 16.95 3.00
N GLN A 134 -1.16 17.67 4.04
CA GLN A 134 -1.74 17.55 5.38
C GLN A 134 -3.24 17.88 5.38
N ALA A 135 -3.66 18.97 4.72
CA ALA A 135 -5.07 19.34 4.64
C ALA A 135 -5.94 18.26 3.96
N ILE A 136 -5.40 17.59 2.95
CA ILE A 136 -6.06 16.45 2.29
C ILE A 136 -6.16 15.26 3.27
N CYS A 137 -5.06 14.91 3.96
CA CYS A 137 -5.05 13.84 4.95
C CYS A 137 -6.07 14.09 6.08
N ASP A 138 -6.10 15.31 6.61
CA ASP A 138 -7.03 15.71 7.68
C ASP A 138 -8.49 15.62 7.20
N HIS A 139 -8.77 16.05 5.97
CA HIS A 139 -10.10 15.91 5.39
C HIS A 139 -10.52 14.45 5.26
N VAL A 140 -9.64 13.58 4.76
CA VAL A 140 -9.93 12.15 4.59
C VAL A 140 -10.18 11.47 5.95
N HIS A 141 -9.38 11.78 6.96
CA HIS A 141 -9.57 11.27 8.32
C HIS A 141 -10.93 11.66 8.92
N GLN A 142 -11.48 12.81 8.54
CA GLN A 142 -12.79 13.27 9.00
C GLN A 142 -13.94 12.73 8.15
N ALA A 143 -13.72 12.58 6.83
CA ALA A 143 -14.75 12.22 5.87
C ALA A 143 -15.00 10.70 5.79
N ILE A 144 -13.97 9.88 6.04
CA ILE A 144 -14.02 8.44 5.85
C ILE A 144 -13.91 7.73 7.19
N ARG A 145 -14.88 6.89 7.51
CA ARG A 145 -14.87 6.04 8.70
C ARG A 145 -14.31 4.66 8.36
N PHE A 146 -13.41 4.16 9.18
CA PHE A 146 -12.92 2.79 9.03
C PHE A 146 -13.94 1.74 9.49
N ASP A 147 -14.20 0.72 8.66
CA ASP A 147 -15.10 -0.41 8.95
C ASP A 147 -14.65 -1.70 8.23
N TYR A 148 -14.18 -2.67 9.02
CA TYR A 148 -13.76 -3.98 8.53
C TYR A 148 -14.81 -4.69 7.65
N LYS A 149 -16.11 -4.51 7.92
CA LYS A 149 -17.17 -5.19 7.18
C LYS A 149 -17.47 -4.55 5.83
N ALA A 150 -16.98 -3.33 5.61
CA ALA A 150 -17.14 -2.59 4.36
C ALA A 150 -15.91 -2.69 3.44
N ALA A 151 -14.97 -3.60 3.72
CA ALA A 151 -13.81 -3.85 2.87
C ALA A 151 -14.25 -4.51 1.55
N SER A 152 -13.76 -3.98 0.42
CA SER A 152 -14.04 -4.53 -0.91
C SER A 152 -12.82 -4.36 -1.82
N PRO A 153 -12.42 -5.39 -2.59
CA PRO A 153 -11.30 -5.30 -3.53
C PRO A 153 -11.60 -4.39 -4.74
N GLY A 154 -12.87 -4.00 -4.92
CA GLY A 154 -13.29 -3.04 -5.95
C GLY A 154 -13.37 -1.60 -5.45
N ARG A 155 -13.09 -1.33 -4.17
CA ARG A 155 -13.17 0.02 -3.60
C ARG A 155 -11.96 0.85 -4.04
N SER A 156 -12.25 2.01 -4.63
CA SER A 156 -11.31 3.02 -5.12
C SER A 156 -11.55 4.39 -4.48
N ALA A 157 -10.66 5.35 -4.74
CA ALA A 157 -10.77 6.73 -4.26
C ALA A 157 -12.09 7.39 -4.73
N ALA A 158 -12.45 7.25 -6.01
CA ALA A 158 -13.69 7.80 -6.52
C ALA A 158 -14.94 7.13 -5.92
N SER A 159 -14.89 5.81 -5.67
CA SER A 159 -16.03 5.07 -5.09
C SER A 159 -16.24 5.30 -3.60
N SER A 160 -15.26 5.86 -2.91
CA SER A 160 -15.32 6.19 -1.47
C SER A 160 -15.91 7.58 -1.23
N ARG A 161 -16.58 8.12 -2.27
CA ARG A 161 -17.17 9.44 -2.29
C ARG A 161 -18.65 9.35 -1.90
N GLY A 162 -18.99 9.94 -0.76
CA GLY A 162 -20.37 10.20 -0.37
C GLY A 162 -20.53 11.40 0.56
N ARG A 163 -21.75 11.93 0.64
CA ARG A 163 -22.12 13.01 1.58
C ARG A 163 -22.42 12.39 2.94
N GLY A 164 -21.39 12.08 3.71
CA GLY A 164 -21.50 11.57 5.09
C GLY A 164 -20.31 10.69 5.47
N PRO A 165 -20.19 10.29 6.74
CA PRO A 165 -19.15 9.35 7.16
C PRO A 165 -19.42 7.99 6.52
N GLU A 166 -18.82 7.74 5.36
CA GLU A 166 -18.89 6.45 4.70
C GLU A 166 -17.94 5.47 5.35
N SER A 167 -18.41 4.24 5.56
CA SER A 167 -17.59 3.14 6.02
C SER A 167 -16.70 2.64 4.88
N ALA A 168 -15.40 2.89 4.96
CA ALA A 168 -14.38 2.24 4.14
C ALA A 168 -13.70 1.15 4.97
N GLY A 169 -13.57 -0.06 4.44
CA GLY A 169 -12.65 -1.05 5.03
C GLY A 169 -11.20 -0.70 4.73
N THR A 170 -10.31 -1.70 4.83
CA THR A 170 -8.91 -1.54 4.43
C THR A 170 -8.85 -1.05 2.98
N MET A 171 -8.53 0.24 2.80
CA MET A 171 -8.11 0.74 1.50
C MET A 171 -6.83 -0.01 1.12
N PRO A 172 -6.61 -0.33 -0.17
CA PRO A 172 -5.36 -0.91 -0.57
C PRO A 172 -4.22 -0.02 -0.06
N ILE A 173 -3.25 -0.61 0.63
CA ILE A 173 -2.08 0.07 1.22
C ILE A 173 -1.34 0.93 0.17
N SER A 174 -1.59 0.70 -1.12
CA SER A 174 -1.07 1.44 -2.26
C SER A 174 -1.81 2.75 -2.63
N CYS A 175 -2.94 3.08 -2.00
CA CYS A 175 -3.73 4.25 -2.39
C CYS A 175 -3.22 5.59 -1.85
N TRP A 176 -2.20 5.59 -1.00
CA TRP A 176 -1.64 6.82 -0.43
C TRP A 176 -0.11 6.78 -0.50
N PRO A 177 0.53 7.72 -1.22
CA PRO A 177 1.98 7.74 -1.34
C PRO A 177 2.56 8.30 -0.05
N MET A 178 2.80 7.46 0.95
CA MET A 178 3.79 7.73 2.00
C MET A 178 5.12 7.13 1.58
N ARG A 179 5.74 7.78 0.58
CA ARG A 179 7.17 7.84 0.28
C ARG A 179 7.32 8.46 -1.10
N ALA A 180 7.53 9.77 -1.13
CA ALA A 180 8.44 10.35 -2.10
C ALA A 180 9.73 10.71 -1.32
N PRO A 181 10.92 10.47 -1.89
CA PRO A 181 12.21 10.71 -1.24
C PRO A 181 12.43 12.17 -0.83
#